data_AF-A0AAU3TZ08-F1
#
_entry.id   AF-A0AAU3TZ08-F1
#
_cell.length_a   1.000
_cell.length_b   1.000
_cell.length_c   1.000
_cell.angle_alpha   90.00
_cell.angle_beta   90.00
_cell.angle_gamma   90.00
#
_symmetry.space_group_name_H-M   'P 1'
#
loop_
_entity.id
_entity.type
_entity.pdbx_description
1 polymer ?
#
loop_
_entity_poly.entity_id
_entity_poly.type
_entity_poly.pdbx_seq_one_letter_code
_entity_poly.pdbx_strand_id
1 'polypeptide(L)'
;MIEADATASRRGAHPQPRTYTVASVLTALMLAVLATLVGPLGSLPSAHADDYPCAGGSGSGGASSSGGTCPDLHNNDLLPERTFPRDLFRGDSREPNDIFNNGFTARGANYDLQAHVQGDRAMNSGYVSTTGTVGVAEQFARSQGLSNLASAAAQPRCSTSQLAFYAFIPGVGNWLTERCLNGTVTAETFVYTIDPVWASNALYVPDEIRGNAGLHDHYASQDEWAYVHQVPNYAITGVRIYRTTATAQGDRISPQTITFTYDQWVPNPNHINQRLYQPSDDPAAQFNFDTYLNTPALAANPWTRPCDPAHQCRDGGGNG
;
A
#
# COMPACT_ATOMS: atom_id res chain seq x y z
N MET A 1 42.44 49.60 32.48
CA MET A 1 42.51 48.69 33.65
C MET A 1 41.80 47.42 33.21
N ILE A 2 42.43 46.42 32.57
CA ILE A 2 43.82 45.93 32.46
C ILE A 2 43.96 45.48 30.97
N GLU A 3 44.85 46.00 30.12
CA GLU A 3 46.24 45.53 29.83
C GLU A 3 46.33 44.00 29.67
N ALA A 4 47.04 43.33 28.76
CA ALA A 4 48.15 43.60 27.84
C ALA A 4 48.23 42.33 26.93
N ASP A 5 48.50 42.42 25.61
CA ASP A 5 49.82 42.13 24.97
C ASP A 5 50.05 40.61 24.78
N ALA A 6 50.70 40.02 23.76
CA ALA A 6 51.59 40.49 22.71
C ALA A 6 51.79 39.37 21.64
N THR A 7 52.16 39.78 20.42
CA THR A 7 53.14 39.18 19.47
C THR A 7 53.06 37.72 18.96
N ALA A 8 52.75 37.64 17.65
CA ALA A 8 53.52 37.07 16.52
C ALA A 8 54.69 36.08 16.75
N SER A 9 54.79 35.04 15.90
CA SER A 9 55.95 34.77 15.01
C SER A 9 55.89 33.41 14.25
N ARG A 10 55.85 33.51 12.90
CA ARG A 10 56.64 32.81 11.85
C ARG A 10 56.58 31.28 11.56
N ARG A 11 56.48 31.05 10.23
CA ARG A 11 57.05 29.99 9.35
C ARG A 11 56.43 28.59 9.48
N GLY A 12 56.08 27.85 8.44
CA GLY A 12 56.29 27.95 6.99
C GLY A 12 56.45 26.53 6.43
N ALA A 13 55.74 26.16 5.36
CA ALA A 13 56.11 25.13 4.37
C ALA A 13 54.94 24.84 3.38
N HIS A 14 55.12 25.20 2.12
CA HIS A 14 54.56 24.50 0.95
C HIS A 14 55.52 23.31 0.61
N PRO A 15 55.15 22.21 -0.11
CA PRO A 15 54.34 22.23 -1.36
C PRO A 15 53.45 20.99 -1.70
N GLN A 16 52.38 21.28 -2.46
CA GLN A 16 51.80 20.56 -3.62
C GLN A 16 51.42 19.04 -3.54
N PRO A 17 50.98 18.39 -4.66
CA PRO A 17 49.58 18.34 -5.10
C PRO A 17 49.09 16.90 -5.33
N ARG A 18 47.80 16.61 -5.22
CA ARG A 18 47.21 15.42 -5.88
C ARG A 18 45.82 15.69 -6.42
N THR A 19 45.79 15.89 -7.73
CA THR A 19 44.72 15.53 -8.65
C THR A 19 44.27 14.08 -8.46
N TYR A 20 42.96 13.84 -8.35
CA TYR A 20 42.27 12.71 -9.02
C TYR A 20 40.86 13.18 -9.39
N THR A 21 40.62 13.51 -10.66
CA THR A 21 39.94 12.67 -11.69
C THR A 21 38.44 12.45 -11.44
N VAL A 22 37.64 13.16 -12.26
CA VAL A 22 36.52 12.67 -13.06
C VAL A 22 36.06 11.23 -12.73
N ALA A 23 34.83 11.10 -12.25
CA ALA A 23 33.81 10.17 -12.74
C ALA A 23 32.67 10.09 -11.72
N SER A 24 31.45 10.50 -12.11
CA SER A 24 30.20 9.89 -11.65
C SER A 24 29.03 10.42 -12.49
N VAL A 25 29.11 10.19 -13.80
CA VAL A 25 27.92 10.01 -14.64
C VAL A 25 27.63 8.52 -14.56
N LEU A 26 26.72 8.09 -13.67
CA LEU A 26 26.00 6.79 -13.65
C LEU A 26 25.45 6.52 -12.24
N THR A 27 24.47 7.30 -11.79
CA THR A 27 23.73 7.02 -10.54
C THR A 27 22.27 7.45 -10.68
N ALA A 28 21.62 7.00 -11.76
CA ALA A 28 20.17 7.18 -11.95
C ALA A 28 19.50 5.96 -12.60
N LEU A 29 20.19 4.82 -12.67
CA LEU A 29 19.64 3.59 -13.26
C LEU A 29 19.96 2.33 -12.42
N MET A 30 19.96 2.48 -11.10
CA MET A 30 20.04 1.37 -10.12
C MET A 30 19.11 1.66 -8.94
N LEU A 31 17.81 1.79 -9.20
CA LEU A 31 16.77 1.73 -8.16
C LEU A 31 15.68 0.70 -8.49
N ALA A 32 16.00 -0.23 -9.40
CA ALA A 32 15.13 -1.36 -9.77
C ALA A 32 15.87 -2.72 -9.79
N VAL A 33 17.14 -2.82 -9.35
CA VAL A 33 17.91 -4.10 -9.41
C VAL A 33 18.74 -4.39 -8.13
N LEU A 34 18.61 -3.61 -7.05
CA LEU A 34 19.35 -3.83 -5.79
C LEU A 34 18.49 -4.46 -4.69
N ALA A 35 17.63 -5.41 -5.07
CA ALA A 35 16.91 -6.30 -4.15
C ALA A 35 17.27 -7.79 -4.33
N THR A 36 18.29 -8.13 -5.15
CA THR A 36 18.52 -9.52 -5.58
C THR A 36 19.85 -10.16 -5.19
N LEU A 37 20.70 -9.55 -4.34
CA LEU A 37 22.06 -10.10 -4.10
C LEU A 37 22.57 -10.06 -2.65
N VAL A 38 21.68 -10.18 -1.66
CA VAL A 38 22.04 -10.72 -0.34
C VAL A 38 21.01 -11.80 0.00
N GLY A 39 21.31 -13.04 -0.41
CA GLY A 39 20.53 -14.20 0.02
C GLY A 39 20.68 -14.39 1.53
N PRO A 40 19.62 -14.75 2.27
CA PRO A 40 19.74 -15.04 3.68
C PRO A 40 20.46 -16.39 3.83
N LEU A 41 21.64 -16.34 4.46
CA LEU A 41 22.21 -17.52 5.10
C LEU A 41 21.24 -17.96 6.20
N GLY A 42 20.50 -19.03 5.94
CA GLY A 42 19.93 -19.94 6.93
C GLY A 42 19.14 -19.29 8.07
N SER A 43 18.04 -18.59 7.77
CA SER A 43 16.92 -18.59 8.70
C SER A 43 16.19 -19.92 8.52
N LEU A 44 16.37 -20.85 9.45
CA LEU A 44 15.41 -21.94 9.62
C LEU A 44 14.02 -21.27 9.72
N PRO A 45 13.01 -21.76 8.99
CA PRO A 45 11.66 -21.21 9.13
C PRO A 45 11.30 -21.32 10.60
N SER A 46 11.14 -20.19 11.28
CA SER A 46 10.43 -20.13 12.53
C SER A 46 9.08 -20.76 12.24
N ALA A 47 8.89 -22.01 12.65
CA ALA A 47 7.60 -22.66 12.61
C ALA A 47 6.74 -21.93 13.65
N HIS A 48 6.20 -20.78 13.27
CA HIS A 48 5.00 -20.28 13.91
C HIS A 48 3.95 -21.32 13.59
N ALA A 49 3.44 -22.00 14.62
CA ALA A 49 2.17 -22.68 14.49
C ALA A 49 1.15 -21.57 14.24
N ASP A 50 0.83 -21.35 12.97
CA ASP A 50 -0.28 -20.50 12.60
C ASP A 50 -1.54 -21.25 13.03
N ASP A 51 -2.04 -20.93 14.22
CA ASP A 51 -3.37 -21.33 14.63
C ASP A 51 -4.36 -20.49 13.82
N TYR A 52 -5.14 -21.16 12.97
CA TYR A 52 -6.23 -20.56 12.20
C TYR A 52 -7.54 -20.78 12.96
N PRO A 53 -7.92 -19.87 13.87
CA PRO A 53 -9.09 -20.07 14.73
C PRO A 53 -10.41 -19.96 13.95
N CYS A 54 -10.38 -19.43 12.73
CA CYS A 54 -11.56 -19.24 11.89
C CYS A 54 -11.61 -20.36 10.84
N ALA A 55 -12.76 -21.03 10.74
CA ALA A 55 -12.95 -22.06 9.73
C ALA A 55 -12.99 -21.45 8.32
N GLY A 56 -12.59 -22.24 7.31
CA GLY A 56 -12.74 -21.93 5.89
C GLY A 56 -13.93 -22.68 5.26
N GLY A 57 -14.05 -22.61 3.94
CA GLY A 57 -14.98 -23.44 3.18
C GLY A 57 -16.47 -23.15 3.45
N SER A 58 -17.23 -24.20 3.73
CA SER A 58 -18.63 -24.09 4.20
C SER A 58 -18.75 -23.68 5.67
N GLY A 59 -17.65 -23.65 6.42
CA GLY A 59 -17.60 -23.34 7.85
C GLY A 59 -17.11 -21.92 8.17
N SER A 60 -16.60 -21.17 7.19
CA SER A 60 -16.33 -19.75 7.32
C SER A 60 -17.62 -18.97 7.60
N GLY A 61 -17.55 -17.82 8.28
CA GLY A 61 -18.73 -17.13 8.85
C GLY A 61 -19.12 -17.54 10.27
N GLY A 62 -18.32 -18.39 10.92
CA GLY A 62 -18.49 -18.81 12.32
C GLY A 62 -18.08 -17.74 13.34
N ALA A 63 -18.86 -17.63 14.41
CA ALA A 63 -18.82 -16.64 15.48
C ALA A 63 -17.42 -16.21 15.97
N SER A 64 -17.33 -14.94 16.38
CA SER A 64 -16.20 -14.34 17.10
C SER A 64 -15.61 -15.34 18.11
N SER A 65 -14.38 -15.78 17.83
CA SER A 65 -13.61 -16.53 18.82
C SER A 65 -13.32 -15.60 19.99
N SER A 66 -13.02 -16.16 21.17
CA SER A 66 -12.83 -15.41 22.44
C SER A 66 -11.73 -14.34 22.44
N GLY A 67 -11.15 -13.98 21.29
CA GLY A 67 -10.15 -12.94 21.11
C GLY A 67 -10.21 -12.16 19.78
N GLY A 68 -11.20 -12.34 18.89
CA GLY A 68 -11.25 -11.59 17.62
C GLY A 68 -12.48 -11.84 16.72
N THR A 69 -12.63 -11.01 15.69
CA THR A 69 -13.67 -11.13 14.65
C THR A 69 -13.16 -12.01 13.52
N CYS A 70 -13.89 -13.06 13.16
CA CYS A 70 -13.56 -13.90 12.00
C CYS A 70 -14.14 -13.33 10.71
N PRO A 71 -13.49 -13.59 9.55
CA PRO A 71 -14.11 -13.40 8.25
C PRO A 71 -15.46 -14.10 8.11
N ASP A 72 -16.38 -13.40 7.45
CA ASP A 72 -17.72 -13.87 7.12
C ASP A 72 -17.86 -13.96 5.59
N LEU A 73 -17.15 -14.94 5.03
CA LEU A 73 -17.14 -15.25 3.60
C LEU A 73 -17.42 -16.73 3.44
N HIS A 74 -18.53 -17.11 2.82
CA HIS A 74 -18.85 -18.53 2.58
C HIS A 74 -18.48 -18.93 1.15
N ASN A 75 -17.45 -19.74 0.98
CA ASN A 75 -16.97 -20.18 -0.33
C ASN A 75 -16.17 -21.49 -0.23
N ASN A 76 -16.35 -22.40 -1.18
CA ASN A 76 -15.77 -23.75 -1.16
C ASN A 76 -14.25 -23.82 -1.34
N ASP A 77 -13.63 -22.77 -1.89
CA ASP A 77 -12.19 -22.67 -2.15
C ASP A 77 -11.42 -21.99 -1.00
N LEU A 78 -12.12 -21.45 0.01
CA LEU A 78 -11.50 -20.77 1.15
C LEU A 78 -10.78 -21.74 2.09
N LEU A 79 -9.55 -21.41 2.43
CA LEU A 79 -8.78 -22.12 3.44
C LEU A 79 -9.17 -21.64 4.85
N PRO A 80 -8.71 -22.31 5.92
CA PRO A 80 -8.84 -21.77 7.27
C PRO A 80 -8.23 -20.37 7.38
N GLU A 81 -8.94 -19.50 8.08
CA GLU A 81 -8.71 -18.06 8.12
C GLU A 81 -8.15 -17.62 9.49
N ARG A 82 -7.56 -16.43 9.51
CA ARG A 82 -7.15 -15.73 10.73
C ARG A 82 -8.28 -14.83 11.24
N THR A 83 -8.23 -14.48 12.53
CA THR A 83 -9.02 -13.35 13.04
C THR A 83 -8.52 -12.04 12.47
N PHE A 84 -9.43 -11.12 12.20
CA PHE A 84 -9.10 -9.76 11.81
C PHE A 84 -8.20 -9.06 12.85
N PRO A 85 -7.25 -8.21 12.40
CA PRO A 85 -6.66 -7.21 13.27
C PRO A 85 -7.74 -6.21 13.73
N ARG A 86 -7.41 -5.40 14.74
CA ARG A 86 -8.32 -4.34 15.22
C ARG A 86 -8.73 -3.37 14.11
N ASP A 87 -7.76 -3.00 13.28
CA ASP A 87 -7.94 -2.04 12.20
C ASP A 87 -7.27 -2.59 10.94
N LEU A 88 -7.87 -2.31 9.78
CA LEU A 88 -7.24 -2.46 8.47
C LEU A 88 -7.01 -1.08 7.85
N PHE A 89 -6.07 -1.01 6.91
CA PHE A 89 -5.65 0.24 6.29
C PHE A 89 -5.65 0.14 4.77
N ARG A 90 -5.96 1.25 4.11
CA ARG A 90 -5.88 1.37 2.65
C ARG A 90 -5.30 2.72 2.24
N GLY A 91 -4.20 2.67 1.49
CA GLY A 91 -3.67 3.85 0.78
C GLY A 91 -4.46 4.11 -0.49
N ASP A 92 -4.90 5.36 -0.71
CA ASP A 92 -5.69 5.75 -1.89
C ASP A 92 -5.46 7.23 -2.27
N SER A 93 -5.82 7.60 -3.50
CA SER A 93 -5.80 9.00 -3.97
C SER A 93 -7.16 9.67 -3.96
N ARG A 94 -8.25 8.91 -3.83
CA ARG A 94 -9.59 9.48 -3.79
C ARG A 94 -9.81 10.23 -2.49
N GLU A 95 -10.47 11.39 -2.61
CA GLU A 95 -10.70 12.30 -1.49
C GLU A 95 -11.67 11.72 -0.45
N PRO A 96 -11.56 12.15 0.82
CA PRO A 96 -12.41 11.65 1.90
C PRO A 96 -13.90 11.81 1.63
N ASN A 97 -14.31 12.89 0.95
CA ASN A 97 -15.71 13.11 0.65
C ASN A 97 -16.29 12.02 -0.28
N ASP A 98 -15.52 11.51 -1.24
CA ASP A 98 -15.98 10.41 -2.09
C ASP A 98 -16.09 9.11 -1.27
N ILE A 99 -15.01 8.78 -0.57
CA ILE A 99 -14.89 7.51 0.16
C ILE A 99 -15.83 7.43 1.37
N PHE A 100 -16.03 8.51 2.12
CA PHE A 100 -16.95 8.52 3.25
C PHE A 100 -18.42 8.41 2.82
N ASN A 101 -18.74 8.78 1.58
CA ASN A 101 -20.09 8.64 1.04
C ASN A 101 -20.30 7.27 0.37
N ASN A 102 -19.32 6.76 -0.36
CA ASN A 102 -19.50 5.61 -1.26
C ASN A 102 -18.78 4.33 -0.79
N GLY A 103 -17.80 4.45 0.11
CA GLY A 103 -16.91 3.36 0.49
C GLY A 103 -15.92 3.02 -0.62
N PHE A 104 -15.45 1.78 -0.64
CA PHE A 104 -14.61 1.25 -1.71
C PHE A 104 -15.34 0.14 -2.43
N THR A 105 -15.42 0.21 -3.76
CA THR A 105 -15.91 -0.88 -4.60
C THR A 105 -14.76 -1.40 -5.46
N ALA A 106 -14.75 -2.72 -5.64
CA ALA A 106 -13.84 -3.43 -6.53
C ALA A 106 -14.05 -2.99 -7.98
N ARG A 107 -13.06 -3.26 -8.84
CA ARG A 107 -13.13 -2.85 -10.24
C ARG A 107 -14.04 -3.75 -11.08
N GLY A 108 -14.30 -4.96 -10.62
CA GLY A 108 -15.19 -5.91 -11.26
C GLY A 108 -15.61 -7.03 -10.32
N ALA A 109 -15.70 -8.24 -10.88
CA ALA A 109 -16.14 -9.45 -10.18
C ALA A 109 -15.24 -10.66 -10.51
N ASN A 110 -13.99 -10.41 -10.90
CA ASN A 110 -12.99 -11.47 -11.09
C ASN A 110 -12.34 -11.84 -9.75
N TYR A 111 -12.69 -13.01 -9.21
CA TYR A 111 -12.18 -13.50 -7.93
C TYR A 111 -11.02 -14.48 -8.06
N ASP A 112 -10.35 -14.54 -9.22
CA ASP A 112 -9.07 -15.23 -9.33
C ASP A 112 -8.02 -14.51 -8.45
N LEU A 113 -7.73 -15.09 -7.29
CA LEU A 113 -6.85 -14.50 -6.29
C LEU A 113 -5.41 -14.42 -6.79
N GLN A 114 -4.96 -15.39 -7.59
CA GLN A 114 -3.63 -15.33 -8.20
C GLN A 114 -3.52 -14.21 -9.22
N ALA A 115 -4.56 -14.02 -10.05
CA ALA A 115 -4.61 -12.89 -10.97
C ALA A 115 -4.63 -11.56 -10.22
N HIS A 116 -5.35 -11.49 -9.09
CA HIS A 116 -5.39 -10.31 -8.22
C HIS A 116 -4.00 -9.92 -7.71
N VAL A 117 -3.30 -10.83 -7.01
CA VAL A 117 -1.99 -10.51 -6.40
C VAL A 117 -0.93 -10.20 -7.46
N GLN A 118 -1.01 -10.83 -8.63
CA GLN A 118 -0.11 -10.57 -9.76
C GLN A 118 -0.43 -9.29 -10.54
N GLY A 119 -1.32 -8.44 -10.01
CA GLY A 119 -1.57 -7.09 -10.50
C GLY A 119 -2.74 -6.95 -11.47
N ASP A 120 -3.60 -7.98 -11.61
CA ASP A 120 -4.87 -7.95 -12.34
C ASP A 120 -4.81 -7.15 -13.66
N ARG A 121 -4.19 -7.74 -14.69
CA ARG A 121 -3.98 -7.08 -15.99
C ARG A 121 -5.28 -6.70 -16.70
N ALA A 122 -6.38 -7.39 -16.40
CA ALA A 122 -7.69 -7.12 -16.97
C ALA A 122 -8.41 -5.95 -16.27
N MET A 123 -7.85 -5.43 -15.17
CA MET A 123 -8.41 -4.36 -14.35
C MET A 123 -9.85 -4.65 -13.90
N ASN A 124 -10.19 -5.91 -13.67
CA ASN A 124 -11.54 -6.37 -13.34
C ASN A 124 -11.62 -7.18 -12.03
N SER A 125 -10.58 -7.11 -11.21
CA SER A 125 -10.50 -7.71 -9.86
C SER A 125 -11.76 -7.43 -9.06
N GLY A 126 -12.31 -8.50 -8.49
CA GLY A 126 -13.39 -8.50 -7.52
C GLY A 126 -12.96 -8.13 -6.10
N TYR A 127 -11.67 -7.91 -5.88
CA TYR A 127 -11.13 -7.56 -4.57
C TYR A 127 -10.78 -6.08 -4.41
N VAL A 128 -10.93 -5.60 -3.18
CA VAL A 128 -10.38 -4.32 -2.68
C VAL A 128 -9.22 -4.64 -1.73
N SER A 129 -7.99 -4.38 -2.16
CA SER A 129 -6.79 -4.59 -1.33
C SER A 129 -6.73 -3.64 -0.14
N THR A 130 -6.44 -4.20 1.02
CA THR A 130 -6.17 -3.50 2.28
C THR A 130 -5.02 -4.19 3.00
N THR A 131 -4.51 -3.61 4.09
CA THR A 131 -3.40 -4.19 4.85
C THR A 131 -3.63 -4.05 6.35
N GLY A 132 -3.18 -5.03 7.15
CA GLY A 132 -3.13 -4.92 8.61
C GLY A 132 -2.08 -3.94 9.12
N THR A 133 -1.18 -3.46 8.25
CA THR A 133 -0.03 -2.65 8.65
C THR A 133 -0.10 -1.24 8.05
N VAL A 134 -0.25 -0.22 8.91
CA VAL A 134 -0.35 1.19 8.49
C VAL A 134 0.84 1.66 7.63
N GLY A 135 2.06 1.23 7.95
CA GLY A 135 3.27 1.60 7.21
C GLY A 135 3.29 1.07 5.78
N VAL A 136 2.64 -0.07 5.51
CA VAL A 136 2.45 -0.61 4.16
C VAL A 136 1.45 0.27 3.39
N ALA A 137 0.32 0.64 4.01
CA ALA A 137 -0.65 1.55 3.40
C ALA A 137 -0.05 2.93 3.08
N GLU A 138 0.82 3.46 3.95
CA GLU A 138 1.54 4.71 3.73
C GLU A 138 2.48 4.64 2.51
N GLN A 139 3.13 3.49 2.24
CA GLN A 139 3.95 3.31 1.05
C GLN A 139 3.12 3.40 -0.24
N PHE A 140 1.93 2.80 -0.26
CA PHE A 140 0.99 2.93 -1.37
C PHE A 140 0.50 4.37 -1.55
N ALA A 141 0.08 5.03 -0.47
CA ALA A 141 -0.34 6.43 -0.49
C ALA A 141 0.78 7.35 -0.97
N ARG A 142 2.04 7.08 -0.60
CA ARG A 142 3.21 7.81 -1.08
C ARG A 142 3.44 7.60 -2.57
N SER A 143 3.40 6.36 -3.04
CA SER A 143 3.57 6.02 -4.47
C SER A 143 2.55 6.75 -5.34
N GLN A 144 1.27 6.71 -4.94
CA GLN A 144 0.22 7.43 -5.63
C GLN A 144 0.39 8.96 -5.55
N GLY A 145 0.86 9.47 -4.41
CA GLY A 145 1.15 10.89 -4.20
C GLY A 145 2.20 11.40 -5.16
N LEU A 146 3.25 10.61 -5.42
CA LEU A 146 4.28 10.91 -6.41
C LEU A 146 3.71 10.97 -7.85
N SER A 147 2.83 10.03 -8.20
CA SER A 147 2.18 10.01 -9.52
C SER A 147 1.28 11.25 -9.72
N ASN A 148 0.47 11.58 -8.71
CA ASN A 148 -0.38 12.78 -8.71
C ASN A 148 0.46 14.06 -8.79
N LEU A 149 1.59 14.11 -8.06
CA LEU A 149 2.50 15.25 -8.05
C LEU A 149 3.18 15.45 -9.40
N ALA A 150 3.60 14.37 -10.06
CA ALA A 150 4.17 14.40 -11.39
C ALA A 150 3.13 14.88 -12.43
N SER A 151 1.88 14.39 -12.32
CA SER A 151 0.77 14.87 -13.14
C SER A 151 0.50 16.36 -12.94
N ALA A 152 0.49 16.83 -11.69
CA ALA A 152 0.31 18.25 -11.36
C ALA A 152 1.46 19.14 -11.89
N ALA A 153 2.70 18.63 -11.89
CA ALA A 153 3.84 19.35 -12.45
C ALA A 153 3.82 19.44 -13.98
N ALA A 154 3.24 18.45 -14.65
CA ALA A 154 3.11 18.43 -16.11
C ALA A 154 2.04 19.41 -16.65
N GLN A 155 1.15 19.92 -15.79
CA GLN A 155 0.12 20.88 -16.21
C GLN A 155 0.71 22.29 -16.40
N PRO A 156 0.33 23.05 -17.45
CA PRO A 156 0.79 24.42 -17.65
C PRO A 156 0.33 25.31 -16.50
N ARG A 157 1.28 25.74 -15.67
CA ARG A 157 1.01 26.58 -14.49
C ARG A 157 0.79 28.06 -14.86
N CYS A 158 1.24 28.44 -16.05
CA CYS A 158 1.14 29.78 -16.59
C CYS A 158 0.35 29.73 -17.88
N SER A 159 -0.67 30.57 -18.00
CA SER A 159 -1.27 30.83 -19.30
C SER A 159 -0.28 31.60 -20.20
N THR A 160 -0.36 31.40 -21.51
CA THR A 160 0.46 32.11 -22.50
C THR A 160 0.29 33.64 -22.40
N SER A 161 -0.91 34.09 -22.03
CA SER A 161 -1.23 35.51 -21.79
C SER A 161 -0.57 36.07 -20.54
N GLN A 162 -0.48 35.30 -19.45
CA GLN A 162 0.26 35.70 -18.25
C GLN A 162 1.77 35.80 -18.51
N LEU A 163 2.34 34.83 -19.24
CA LEU A 163 3.76 34.88 -19.62
C LEU A 163 4.06 36.09 -20.51
N ALA A 164 3.20 36.38 -21.49
CA ALA A 164 3.32 37.56 -22.32
C ALA A 164 3.23 38.84 -21.48
N PHE A 165 2.28 38.93 -20.54
CA PHE A 165 2.15 40.09 -19.65
C PHE A 165 3.38 40.28 -18.76
N TYR A 166 3.92 39.21 -18.16
CA TYR A 166 5.13 39.29 -17.33
C TYR A 166 6.35 39.77 -18.13
N ALA A 167 6.49 39.39 -19.40
CA ALA A 167 7.59 39.86 -20.26
C ALA A 167 7.61 41.39 -20.45
N PHE A 168 6.48 42.09 -20.24
CA PHE A 168 6.39 43.54 -20.38
C PHE A 168 6.65 44.32 -19.09
N ILE A 169 6.86 43.66 -17.94
CA ILE A 169 7.15 44.34 -16.66
C ILE A 169 8.67 44.34 -16.41
N PRO A 170 9.38 45.47 -16.57
CA PRO A 170 10.82 45.52 -16.35
C PRO A 170 11.17 45.20 -14.89
N GLY A 171 12.21 44.38 -14.69
CA GLY A 171 12.71 43.98 -13.37
C GLY A 171 11.88 42.88 -12.69
N VAL A 172 10.56 43.03 -12.60
CA VAL A 172 9.68 42.09 -11.88
C VAL A 172 9.17 40.95 -12.79
N GLY A 173 9.14 41.16 -14.10
CA GLY A 173 8.66 40.21 -15.10
C GLY A 173 9.40 38.87 -15.13
N ASN A 174 10.73 38.92 -15.05
CA ASN A 174 11.55 37.70 -14.99
C ASN A 174 11.30 36.92 -13.70
N TRP A 175 11.16 37.60 -12.57
CA TRP A 175 10.86 36.98 -11.28
C TRP A 175 9.46 36.34 -11.25
N LEU A 176 8.45 37.02 -11.81
CA LEU A 176 7.08 36.49 -11.93
C LEU A 176 7.04 35.28 -12.85
N THR A 177 7.76 35.34 -13.98
CA THR A 177 7.90 34.23 -14.92
C THR A 177 8.59 33.04 -14.26
N GLU A 178 9.67 33.28 -13.52
CA GLU A 178 10.42 32.25 -12.80
C GLU A 178 9.58 31.58 -11.70
N ARG A 179 8.81 32.35 -10.91
CA ARG A 179 7.87 31.77 -9.92
C ARG A 179 6.71 31.01 -10.55
N CYS A 180 6.33 31.39 -11.76
CA CYS A 180 5.25 30.74 -12.48
C CYS A 180 5.72 29.42 -13.11
N LEU A 181 6.93 29.40 -13.67
CA LEU A 181 7.55 28.20 -14.26
C LEU A 181 8.16 27.26 -13.21
N ASN A 182 8.63 27.80 -12.09
CA ASN A 182 9.28 27.07 -11.01
C ASN A 182 8.54 27.33 -9.69
N GLY A 183 8.02 26.29 -9.07
CA GLY A 183 7.28 26.44 -7.82
C GLY A 183 6.94 25.12 -7.16
N THR A 184 6.54 25.17 -5.90
CA THR A 184 6.12 23.97 -5.16
C THR A 184 4.81 23.44 -5.75
N VAL A 185 4.79 22.18 -6.16
CA VAL A 185 3.57 21.41 -6.41
C VAL A 185 3.19 20.66 -5.15
N THR A 186 1.90 20.42 -4.98
CA THR A 186 1.37 19.69 -3.82
C THR A 186 0.31 18.73 -4.30
N ALA A 187 0.33 17.51 -3.76
CA ALA A 187 -0.70 16.51 -3.94
C ALA A 187 -1.06 15.92 -2.57
N GLU A 188 -2.34 15.66 -2.35
CA GLU A 188 -2.81 14.98 -1.15
C GLU A 188 -3.05 13.50 -1.46
N THR A 189 -2.69 12.65 -0.50
CA THR A 189 -3.03 11.23 -0.51
C THR A 189 -3.47 10.77 0.86
N PHE A 190 -4.13 9.63 0.89
CA PHE A 190 -5.00 9.27 1.99
C PHE A 190 -4.69 7.86 2.45
N VAL A 191 -4.63 7.67 3.77
CA VAL A 191 -4.64 6.33 4.39
C VAL A 191 -5.92 6.21 5.20
N TYR A 192 -6.86 5.45 4.66
CA TYR A 192 -8.14 5.16 5.29
C TYR A 192 -7.97 4.05 6.32
N THR A 193 -8.64 4.20 7.46
CA THR A 193 -8.74 3.15 8.47
C THR A 193 -10.11 2.50 8.37
N ILE A 194 -10.14 1.18 8.38
CA ILE A 194 -11.32 0.34 8.22
C ILE A 194 -11.45 -0.48 9.51
N ASP A 195 -12.66 -0.50 10.06
CA ASP A 195 -13.03 -1.32 11.21
C ASP A 195 -13.66 -2.64 10.69
N PRO A 196 -12.94 -3.77 10.82
CA PRO A 196 -13.43 -5.06 10.33
C PRO A 196 -14.66 -5.57 11.07
N VAL A 197 -14.99 -5.01 12.25
CA VAL A 197 -16.24 -5.31 12.96
C VAL A 197 -17.46 -4.94 12.11
N TRP A 198 -17.34 -3.99 11.18
CA TRP A 198 -18.42 -3.55 10.29
C TRP A 198 -18.23 -3.97 8.84
N ALA A 199 -17.12 -4.64 8.53
CA ALA A 199 -16.84 -5.21 7.22
C ALA A 199 -16.00 -6.48 7.43
N SER A 200 -16.69 -7.62 7.56
CA SER A 200 -16.09 -8.94 7.81
C SER A 200 -15.86 -9.73 6.52
N ASN A 201 -16.08 -9.15 5.35
CA ASN A 201 -16.05 -9.79 4.04
C ASN A 201 -14.67 -9.77 3.38
N ALA A 202 -13.59 -10.04 4.11
CA ALA A 202 -12.24 -10.10 3.56
C ALA A 202 -11.52 -11.39 3.93
N LEU A 203 -10.68 -11.86 3.02
CA LEU A 203 -9.76 -12.98 3.23
C LEU A 203 -8.35 -12.45 3.48
N TYR A 204 -7.52 -13.19 4.23
CA TYR A 204 -6.11 -12.86 4.38
C TYR A 204 -5.29 -13.51 3.26
N VAL A 205 -4.78 -12.69 2.35
CA VAL A 205 -4.22 -13.12 1.07
C VAL A 205 -3.05 -14.10 1.23
N PRO A 206 -2.05 -13.86 2.11
CA PRO A 206 -0.92 -14.78 2.26
C PRO A 206 -1.36 -16.20 2.62
N ASP A 207 -2.38 -16.35 3.47
CA ASP A 207 -2.86 -17.66 3.87
C ASP A 207 -3.54 -18.38 2.70
N GLU A 208 -4.35 -17.68 1.91
CA GLU A 208 -5.06 -18.25 0.76
C GLU A 208 -4.12 -18.68 -0.39
N ILE A 209 -2.91 -18.10 -0.47
CA ILE A 209 -1.92 -18.44 -1.51
C ILE A 209 -0.77 -19.33 -1.01
N ARG A 210 -0.81 -19.81 0.24
CA ARG A 210 0.29 -20.56 0.86
C ARG A 210 0.64 -21.89 0.19
N GLY A 211 -0.24 -22.42 -0.67
CA GLY A 211 0.08 -23.55 -1.56
C GLY A 211 1.17 -23.23 -2.59
N ASN A 212 1.49 -21.95 -2.82
CA ASN A 212 2.56 -21.48 -3.69
C ASN A 212 3.56 -20.64 -2.88
N ALA A 213 4.66 -21.26 -2.44
CA ALA A 213 5.70 -20.62 -1.63
C ALA A 213 6.28 -19.35 -2.27
N GLY A 214 6.44 -19.33 -3.60
CA GLY A 214 6.99 -18.17 -4.31
C GLY A 214 6.06 -16.95 -4.27
N LEU A 215 4.74 -17.16 -4.35
CA LEU A 215 3.77 -16.10 -4.17
C LEU A 215 3.66 -15.71 -2.69
N HIS A 216 3.50 -16.69 -1.80
CA HIS A 216 3.41 -16.45 -0.36
C HIS A 216 4.56 -15.57 0.15
N ASP A 217 5.81 -15.94 -0.12
CA ASP A 217 6.98 -15.21 0.38
C ASP A 217 7.07 -13.79 -0.18
N HIS A 218 6.54 -13.56 -1.37
CA HIS A 218 6.50 -12.23 -1.99
C HIS A 218 5.44 -11.32 -1.35
N TYR A 219 4.23 -11.85 -1.10
CA TYR A 219 3.08 -11.07 -0.66
C TYR A 219 2.88 -11.04 0.86
N ALA A 220 3.49 -11.96 1.62
CA ALA A 220 3.39 -11.99 3.09
C ALA A 220 3.82 -10.68 3.75
N SER A 221 4.81 -9.99 3.19
CA SER A 221 5.28 -8.70 3.70
C SER A 221 4.27 -7.55 3.56
N GLN A 222 3.26 -7.71 2.72
CA GLN A 222 2.22 -6.70 2.51
C GLN A 222 1.11 -6.79 3.56
N ASP A 223 1.05 -7.90 4.32
CA ASP A 223 0.02 -8.13 5.35
C ASP A 223 -1.38 -7.87 4.76
N GLU A 224 -1.61 -8.39 3.55
CA GLU A 224 -2.75 -8.00 2.71
C GLU A 224 -4.02 -8.73 3.12
N TRP A 225 -5.08 -7.94 3.29
CA TRP A 225 -6.46 -8.40 3.44
C TRP A 225 -7.25 -7.96 2.22
N ALA A 226 -7.84 -8.92 1.50
CA ALA A 226 -8.59 -8.67 0.28
C ALA A 226 -10.09 -8.69 0.56
N TYR A 227 -10.69 -7.52 0.62
CA TYR A 227 -12.14 -7.38 0.74
C TYR A 227 -12.84 -7.82 -0.54
N VAL A 228 -13.85 -8.67 -0.41
CA VAL A 228 -14.67 -9.14 -1.51
C VAL A 228 -15.68 -8.07 -1.89
N HIS A 229 -15.55 -7.57 -3.12
CA HIS A 229 -16.37 -6.59 -3.82
C HIS A 229 -16.47 -5.19 -3.20
N GLN A 230 -16.77 -5.06 -1.91
CA GLN A 230 -17.01 -3.76 -1.30
C GLN A 230 -16.45 -3.67 0.12
N VAL A 231 -15.84 -2.52 0.44
CA VAL A 231 -15.72 -2.02 1.80
C VAL A 231 -16.79 -0.93 1.97
N PRO A 232 -17.85 -1.18 2.74
CA PRO A 232 -18.90 -0.19 2.91
C PRO A 232 -18.40 1.07 3.61
N ASN A 233 -19.01 2.21 3.30
CA ASN A 233 -18.60 3.50 3.86
C ASN A 233 -18.68 3.54 5.40
N TYR A 234 -19.66 2.88 6.00
CA TYR A 234 -19.83 2.84 7.45
C TYR A 234 -18.77 2.01 8.17
N ALA A 235 -18.01 1.16 7.47
CA ALA A 235 -16.86 0.45 8.04
C ALA A 235 -15.59 1.31 8.06
N ILE A 236 -15.58 2.46 7.37
CA ILE A 236 -14.43 3.36 7.34
C ILE A 236 -14.53 4.28 8.55
N THR A 237 -13.58 4.22 9.47
CA THR A 237 -13.59 5.03 10.71
C THR A 237 -13.10 6.45 10.48
N GLY A 238 -12.24 6.65 9.49
CA GLY A 238 -11.69 7.94 9.12
C GLY A 238 -10.48 7.82 8.21
N VAL A 239 -9.72 8.91 8.09
CA VAL A 239 -8.60 9.02 7.14
C VAL A 239 -7.44 9.85 7.69
N ARG A 240 -6.22 9.36 7.48
CA ARG A 240 -4.98 10.14 7.65
C ARG A 240 -4.69 10.83 6.32
N ILE A 241 -4.60 12.15 6.34
CA ILE A 241 -4.26 12.95 5.17
C ILE A 241 -2.76 13.20 5.16
N TYR A 242 -2.12 12.88 4.05
CA TYR A 242 -0.71 13.16 3.81
C TYR A 242 -0.56 14.17 2.70
N ARG A 243 0.33 15.14 2.92
CA ARG A 243 0.71 16.13 1.92
C ARG A 243 2.04 15.71 1.30
N THR A 244 2.04 15.54 -0.01
CA THR A 244 3.26 15.32 -0.80
C THR A 244 3.59 16.61 -1.51
N THR A 245 4.80 17.15 -1.31
CA THR A 245 5.24 18.35 -2.03
C THR A 245 6.55 18.12 -2.75
N ALA A 246 6.77 18.83 -3.85
CA ALA A 246 8.08 18.92 -4.50
C ALA A 246 8.20 20.25 -5.24
N THR A 247 9.42 20.70 -5.47
CA THR A 247 9.71 21.79 -6.39
C THR A 247 9.58 21.29 -7.82
N ALA A 248 8.72 21.93 -8.62
CA ALA A 248 8.67 21.73 -10.06
C ALA A 248 9.72 22.63 -10.76
N GLN A 249 10.38 22.08 -11.77
CA GLN A 249 11.27 22.78 -12.69
C GLN A 249 10.75 22.54 -14.12
N GLY A 250 9.93 23.46 -14.63
CA GLY A 250 9.17 23.23 -15.85
C GLY A 250 8.10 22.14 -15.65
N ASP A 251 8.12 21.12 -16.49
CA ASP A 251 7.17 19.99 -16.52
C ASP A 251 7.57 18.82 -15.61
N ARG A 252 8.66 18.96 -14.85
CA ARG A 252 9.25 17.89 -14.03
C ARG A 252 9.33 18.28 -12.57
N ILE A 253 9.17 17.31 -11.69
CA ILE A 253 9.47 17.44 -10.26
C ILE A 253 10.96 17.21 -10.00
N SER A 254 11.52 17.95 -9.03
CA SER A 254 12.88 17.73 -8.52
C SER A 254 12.85 16.63 -7.45
N PRO A 255 13.42 15.44 -7.68
CA PRO A 255 13.29 14.31 -6.76
C PRO A 255 13.84 14.59 -5.36
N GLN A 256 14.87 15.44 -5.25
CA GLN A 256 15.52 15.81 -3.99
C GLN A 256 14.66 16.69 -3.09
N THR A 257 13.57 17.25 -3.62
CA THR A 257 12.67 18.15 -2.91
C THR A 257 11.36 17.48 -2.50
N ILE A 258 11.20 16.19 -2.82
CA ILE A 258 10.01 15.43 -2.48
C ILE A 258 9.91 15.29 -0.96
N THR A 259 8.77 15.72 -0.43
CA THR A 259 8.35 15.47 0.96
C THR A 259 7.10 14.60 0.96
N PHE A 260 6.90 13.85 2.04
CA PHE A 260 5.66 13.13 2.33
C PHE A 260 5.40 13.28 3.83
N THR A 261 4.46 14.16 4.18
CA THR A 261 4.23 14.58 5.56
C THR A 261 2.79 14.35 5.95
N TYR A 262 2.57 13.69 7.08
CA TYR A 262 1.25 13.63 7.72
C TYR A 262 0.75 15.05 8.04
N ASP A 263 -0.48 15.36 7.67
CA ASP A 263 -1.13 16.64 7.92
C ASP A 263 -2.11 16.53 9.10
N GLN A 264 -3.12 15.66 8.97
CA GLN A 264 -4.19 15.54 9.96
C GLN A 264 -4.97 14.22 9.85
N TRP A 265 -5.78 13.95 10.85
CA TRP A 265 -6.76 12.86 10.87
C TRP A 265 -8.16 13.46 10.78
N VAL A 266 -8.99 12.93 9.89
CA VAL A 266 -10.39 13.33 9.74
C VAL A 266 -11.29 12.12 10.01
N PRO A 267 -12.19 12.18 11.01
CA PRO A 267 -13.13 11.09 11.27
C PRO A 267 -14.21 11.02 10.20
N ASN A 268 -14.68 9.80 9.90
CA ASN A 268 -15.82 9.62 9.02
C ASN A 268 -17.13 9.83 9.80
N PRO A 269 -17.97 10.83 9.45
CA PRO A 269 -19.26 11.03 10.14
C PRO A 269 -20.26 9.90 9.89
N ASN A 270 -20.05 9.07 8.86
CA ASN A 270 -20.92 7.94 8.49
C ASN A 270 -20.50 6.62 9.16
N HIS A 271 -19.47 6.61 10.01
CA HIS A 271 -19.08 5.42 10.77
C HIS A 271 -20.09 5.17 11.90
N ILE A 272 -21.02 4.24 11.67
CA ILE A 272 -22.11 3.88 12.58
C ILE A 272 -22.38 2.38 12.53
N ASN A 273 -23.02 1.87 13.58
CA ASN A 273 -23.48 0.48 13.64
C ASN A 273 -24.57 0.23 12.58
N GLN A 274 -24.22 -0.53 11.54
CA GLN A 274 -25.14 -0.94 10.48
C GLN A 274 -25.10 -2.45 10.26
N ARG A 275 -26.04 -2.95 9.45
CA ARG A 275 -26.03 -4.34 8.97
C ARG A 275 -24.70 -4.60 8.23
N LEU A 276 -24.06 -5.73 8.53
CA LEU A 276 -22.84 -6.16 7.83
C LEU A 276 -23.11 -6.36 6.34
N TYR A 277 -22.18 -5.90 5.51
CA TYR A 277 -22.21 -6.14 4.08
C TYR A 277 -21.90 -7.62 3.80
N GLN A 278 -22.71 -8.24 2.94
CA GLN A 278 -22.60 -9.64 2.56
C GLN A 278 -22.49 -9.71 1.03
N PRO A 279 -21.34 -10.15 0.47
CA PRO A 279 -21.16 -10.24 -0.97
C PRO A 279 -22.19 -11.15 -1.67
N SER A 280 -22.69 -12.17 -0.98
CA SER A 280 -23.71 -13.10 -1.50
C SER A 280 -25.09 -12.45 -1.69
N ASP A 281 -25.38 -11.38 -0.95
CA ASP A 281 -26.61 -10.59 -1.08
C ASP A 281 -26.49 -9.50 -2.16
N ASP A 282 -25.30 -9.30 -2.73
CA ASP A 282 -24.99 -8.27 -3.72
C ASP A 282 -24.89 -8.87 -5.14
N PRO A 283 -25.87 -8.62 -6.02
CA PRO A 283 -25.85 -9.14 -7.39
C PRO A 283 -24.66 -8.64 -8.22
N ALA A 284 -24.09 -7.47 -7.89
CA ALA A 284 -22.94 -6.92 -8.58
C ALA A 284 -21.64 -7.62 -8.17
N ALA A 285 -21.61 -8.19 -6.95
CA ALA A 285 -20.47 -8.96 -6.48
C ALA A 285 -20.33 -10.26 -7.29
N GLN A 286 -21.41 -10.96 -7.64
CA GLN A 286 -21.31 -12.31 -8.25
C GLN A 286 -20.46 -13.30 -7.41
N PHE A 287 -20.40 -13.07 -6.11
CA PHE A 287 -19.66 -13.90 -5.16
C PHE A 287 -20.64 -14.84 -4.45
N ASN A 288 -20.41 -16.13 -4.54
CA ASN A 288 -21.21 -17.17 -3.92
C ASN A 288 -20.33 -18.35 -3.51
N PHE A 289 -20.98 -19.40 -3.00
CA PHE A 289 -20.31 -20.57 -2.48
C PHE A 289 -19.41 -21.28 -3.51
N ASP A 290 -19.79 -21.23 -4.80
CA ASP A 290 -19.09 -21.92 -5.90
C ASP A 290 -18.22 -20.96 -6.74
N THR A 291 -18.03 -19.71 -6.28
CA THR A 291 -17.16 -18.75 -6.96
C THR A 291 -15.72 -19.25 -6.93
N TYR A 292 -15.13 -19.47 -8.11
CA TYR A 292 -13.76 -19.94 -8.21
C TYR A 292 -12.76 -18.88 -7.74
N LEU A 293 -11.97 -19.20 -6.71
CA LEU A 293 -10.97 -18.28 -6.14
C LEU A 293 -9.56 -18.51 -6.71
N ASN A 294 -9.34 -19.63 -7.41
CA ASN A 294 -8.02 -20.05 -7.90
C ASN A 294 -6.95 -20.10 -6.77
N THR A 295 -7.34 -20.55 -5.58
CA THR A 295 -6.41 -20.74 -4.46
C THR A 295 -5.45 -21.90 -4.77
N PRO A 296 -4.12 -21.69 -4.70
CA PRO A 296 -3.14 -22.76 -4.89
C PRO A 296 -3.37 -23.91 -3.91
N ALA A 297 -3.41 -25.15 -4.43
CA ALA A 297 -3.58 -26.33 -3.61
C ALA A 297 -2.47 -26.44 -2.54
N LEU A 298 -2.85 -26.79 -1.31
CA LEU A 298 -1.91 -27.04 -0.24
C LEU A 298 -1.19 -28.37 -0.49
N ALA A 299 0.13 -28.36 -0.34
CA ALA A 299 0.88 -29.62 -0.36
C ALA A 299 0.43 -30.49 0.83
N ALA A 300 0.11 -31.74 0.56
CA ALA A 300 -0.25 -32.69 1.60
C ALA A 300 0.88 -32.82 2.63
N ASN A 301 0.54 -32.78 3.92
CA ASN A 301 1.52 -33.01 4.97
C ASN A 301 2.05 -34.47 4.92
N PRO A 302 3.30 -34.73 5.31
CA PRO A 302 3.78 -36.09 5.49
C PRO A 302 3.07 -36.75 6.69
N TRP A 303 2.81 -38.06 6.62
CA TRP A 303 2.14 -38.93 7.62
C TRP A 303 2.69 -38.86 9.06
N THR A 304 3.75 -38.10 9.30
CA THR A 304 4.38 -37.89 10.60
C THR A 304 3.80 -36.69 11.36
N ARG A 305 2.90 -35.91 10.76
CA ARG A 305 2.19 -34.80 11.41
C ARG A 305 0.71 -35.13 11.63
N PRO A 306 0.10 -34.68 12.74
CA PRO A 306 -1.35 -34.77 12.93
C PRO A 306 -2.08 -34.12 11.76
N CYS A 307 -3.19 -34.73 11.33
CA CYS A 307 -4.11 -34.10 10.39
C CYS A 307 -4.90 -33.00 11.10
N ASP A 308 -4.80 -31.78 10.62
CA ASP A 308 -5.69 -30.69 11.00
C ASP A 308 -6.19 -29.96 9.74
N PRO A 309 -7.29 -29.18 9.83
CA PRO A 309 -7.83 -28.47 8.68
C PRO A 309 -6.87 -27.47 8.02
N ALA A 310 -5.84 -27.01 8.74
CA ALA A 310 -4.83 -26.09 8.22
C ALA A 310 -3.76 -26.80 7.36
N HIS A 311 -3.57 -28.10 7.58
CA HIS A 311 -2.61 -28.96 6.89
C HIS A 311 -3.36 -30.10 6.18
N GLN A 312 -3.66 -29.94 4.89
CA GLN A 312 -4.27 -31.02 4.10
C GLN A 312 -3.51 -32.34 4.29
N CYS A 313 -4.23 -33.40 4.65
CA CYS A 313 -3.64 -34.73 4.74
C CYS A 313 -3.52 -35.36 3.35
N ARG A 314 -2.50 -36.22 3.21
CA ARG A 314 -2.33 -37.03 2.01
C ARG A 314 -3.51 -38.00 1.93
N ASP A 315 -4.53 -37.61 1.17
CA ASP A 315 -5.64 -38.37 0.55
C ASP A 315 -6.95 -37.54 0.41
N GLY A 316 -6.88 -36.21 0.24
CA GLY A 316 -8.04 -35.38 -0.15
C GLY A 316 -8.65 -35.67 -1.54
N GLY A 317 -8.39 -36.84 -2.12
CA GLY A 317 -9.09 -37.37 -3.28
C GLY A 317 -10.19 -38.30 -2.80
N GLY A 318 -11.44 -37.82 -2.87
CA GLY A 318 -12.61 -38.53 -2.37
C GLY A 318 -12.73 -39.98 -2.86
N ASN A 319 -13.04 -40.86 -1.92
CA ASN A 319 -14.01 -41.94 -2.07
C ASN A 319 -14.50 -42.34 -0.66
N GLY A 320 -15.65 -41.81 -0.29
CA GLY A 320 -16.54 -42.28 0.77
C GLY A 320 -17.96 -42.07 0.27
#